data_AF-A0A968MGV1-F1
#
_entry.id   AF-A0A968MGV1-F1
#
_cell.length_a   1.000
_cell.length_b   1.000
_cell.length_c   1.000
_cell.angle_alpha   90.00
_cell.angle_beta   90.00
_cell.angle_gamma   90.00
#
_symmetry.space_group_name_H-M   'P 1'
#
loop_
_entity.id
_entity.type
_entity.pdbx_description
1 polymer ?
#
loop_
_entity_poly.entity_id
_entity_poly.type
_entity_poly.pdbx_seq_one_letter_code
_entity_poly.pdbx_strand_id
1 'polypeptide(L)'
;MNSPVLAHDNLQEFNRLVLKSGYDDDITTETGTLLRDALAVELWNKTGGLPQLSNWVVLYLNDQYWGIYNLRESTDEDYIYKHTSLFNFDLVRLRNEGPDSVFGTLTEWDKMF
;
A
#
# COMPACT_ATOMS: atom_id res chain seq x y z
N MET A 1 24.25 -11.96 -1.62
CA MET A 1 23.55 -11.29 -0.50
C MET A 1 22.11 -11.08 -0.94
N ASN A 2 21.15 -11.71 -0.26
CA ASN A 2 19.72 -11.47 -0.52
C ASN A 2 19.31 -10.24 0.30
N SER A 3 19.25 -9.07 -0.34
CA SER A 3 18.61 -7.91 0.25
C SER A 3 17.09 -8.10 0.18
N PRO A 4 16.32 -7.79 1.23
CA PRO A 4 14.86 -7.81 1.13
C PRO A 4 14.41 -6.86 0.02
N VAL A 5 13.47 -7.30 -0.81
CA VAL A 5 12.97 -6.56 -1.97
C VAL A 5 12.39 -5.18 -1.59
N LEU A 6 11.93 -5.02 -0.35
CA LEU A 6 11.36 -3.80 0.21
C LEU A 6 12.13 -3.23 1.40
N ALA A 7 13.41 -3.60 1.60
CA ALA A 7 14.16 -3.08 2.75
C ALA A 7 14.32 -1.56 2.68
N HIS A 8 13.80 -0.86 3.70
CA HIS A 8 14.08 0.54 3.95
C HIS A 8 14.26 0.73 5.47
N ASP A 9 15.38 1.34 5.87
CA ASP A 9 15.76 1.55 7.28
C ASP A 9 15.71 0.28 8.16
N ASN A 10 15.07 0.40 9.34
CA ASN A 10 14.93 -0.66 10.34
C ASN A 10 13.72 -1.57 10.09
N LEU A 11 12.90 -1.29 9.06
CA LEU A 11 11.70 -2.07 8.77
C LEU A 11 12.04 -3.18 7.77
N GLN A 12 12.19 -4.40 8.28
CA GLN A 12 12.54 -5.57 7.46
C GLN A 12 11.46 -6.65 7.43
N GLU A 13 10.41 -6.51 8.24
CA GLU A 13 9.35 -7.50 8.39
C GLU A 13 7.99 -6.89 8.03
N PHE A 14 7.31 -7.49 7.07
CA PHE A 14 5.99 -7.10 6.61
C PHE A 14 5.04 -8.27 6.78
N ASN A 15 3.85 -8.00 7.34
CA ASN A 15 2.85 -9.05 7.58
C ASN A 15 2.04 -9.33 6.32
N ARG A 16 1.82 -8.30 5.50
CA ARG A 16 1.09 -8.38 4.23
C ARG A 16 1.72 -7.47 3.20
N LEU A 17 1.81 -7.99 1.98
CA LEU A 17 2.27 -7.26 0.80
C LEU A 17 1.18 -7.22 -0.25
N VAL A 18 1.18 -6.17 -1.06
CA VAL A 18 0.27 -5.97 -2.19
C VAL A 18 1.09 -5.95 -3.48
N LEU A 19 0.67 -6.76 -4.45
CA LEU A 19 1.17 -6.70 -5.83
C LEU A 19 0.21 -5.87 -6.66
N LYS A 20 0.57 -4.62 -7.00
CA LYS A 20 -0.25 -3.76 -7.86
C LYS A 20 0.13 -3.91 -9.33
N SER A 21 -0.89 -4.16 -10.16
CA SER A 21 -0.80 -4.28 -11.62
C SER A 21 -1.05 -2.98 -12.39
N GLY A 22 -1.35 -1.87 -11.70
CA GLY A 22 -1.62 -0.57 -12.32
C GLY A 22 -3.11 -0.22 -12.48
N TYR A 23 -4.00 -1.21 -12.53
CA TYR A 23 -5.45 -1.00 -12.73
C TYR A 23 -5.72 -0.08 -13.94
N ASP A 24 -6.48 1.01 -13.81
CA ASP A 24 -6.73 1.99 -14.89
C ASP A 24 -5.48 2.72 -15.43
N ASP A 25 -4.28 2.48 -14.86
CA ASP A 25 -2.98 2.94 -15.39
C ASP A 25 -2.10 1.78 -15.85
N ASP A 26 -2.66 0.58 -16.05
CA ASP A 26 -1.89 -0.58 -16.52
C ASP A 26 -1.43 -0.44 -17.98
N ILE A 27 -0.35 -1.15 -18.34
CA ILE A 27 0.26 -1.11 -19.68
C ILE A 27 -0.62 -1.67 -20.81
N THR A 28 -1.74 -2.30 -20.48
CA THR A 28 -2.71 -2.82 -21.46
C THR A 28 -3.73 -1.75 -21.87
N THR A 29 -3.83 -0.66 -21.12
CA THR A 29 -4.61 0.53 -21.49
C THR A 29 -3.85 1.40 -22.49
N GLU A 30 -4.56 2.12 -23.38
CA GLU A 30 -3.94 2.96 -24.42
C GLU A 30 -3.03 4.08 -23.87
N THR A 31 -3.23 4.48 -22.61
CA THR A 31 -2.53 5.60 -21.98
C THR A 31 -1.82 5.23 -20.67
N GLY A 32 -1.78 3.95 -20.34
CA GLY A 32 -1.26 3.49 -19.05
C GLY A 32 0.26 3.55 -18.97
N THR A 33 0.74 3.96 -17.81
CA THR A 33 2.17 4.16 -17.54
C THR A 33 2.70 3.22 -16.47
N LEU A 34 1.83 2.58 -15.68
CA LEU A 34 2.06 1.97 -14.37
C LEU A 34 2.53 2.94 -13.26
N LEU A 35 2.95 4.15 -13.60
CA LEU A 35 3.69 5.01 -12.69
C LEU A 35 2.78 5.87 -11.81
N ARG A 36 1.51 6.09 -12.17
CA ARG A 36 0.66 7.10 -11.53
C ARG A 36 0.55 6.90 -10.02
N ASP A 37 0.23 5.69 -9.58
CA ASP A 37 0.08 5.37 -8.16
C ASP A 37 1.41 5.40 -7.41
N ALA A 38 2.52 5.05 -8.07
CA ALA A 38 3.86 5.07 -7.45
C ALA A 38 4.37 6.49 -7.28
N LEU A 39 4.20 7.30 -8.32
CA LEU A 39 4.54 8.70 -8.30
C LEU A 39 3.76 9.46 -7.23
N ALA A 40 2.45 9.20 -7.09
CA ALA A 40 1.64 9.83 -6.05
C ALA A 40 2.15 9.53 -4.63
N VAL A 41 2.53 8.27 -4.35
CA VAL A 41 3.10 7.89 -3.04
C VAL A 41 4.46 8.53 -2.79
N GLU A 42 5.33 8.59 -3.82
CA GLU A 42 6.63 9.28 -3.71
C GLU A 42 6.48 10.78 -3.47
N LEU A 43 5.52 11.43 -4.12
CA LEU A 43 5.21 12.84 -3.88
C LEU A 43 4.65 13.04 -2.47
N TRP A 44 3.78 12.17 -2.00
CA TRP A 44 3.26 12.20 -0.63
C TRP A 44 4.38 12.10 0.41
N ASN A 45 5.34 11.19 0.20
CA ASN A 45 6.54 11.08 1.02
C ASN A 45 7.32 12.40 1.07
N LYS A 46 7.58 13.00 -0.11
CA LYS A 46 8.31 14.28 -0.22
C LYS A 46 7.60 15.45 0.47
N THR A 47 6.29 15.37 0.68
CA THR A 47 5.52 16.38 1.43
C THR A 47 5.47 16.13 2.94
N GLY A 48 6.19 15.14 3.46
CA GLY A 48 6.19 14.78 4.88
C GLY A 48 5.01 13.88 5.28
N GLY A 49 4.38 13.26 4.30
CA GLY A 49 3.34 12.26 4.51
C GLY A 49 3.88 10.94 5.07
N LEU A 50 2.96 10.02 5.38
CA LEU A 50 3.29 8.64 5.75
C LEU A 50 3.09 7.72 4.53
N PRO A 51 4.15 7.41 3.74
CA PRO A 51 4.06 6.60 2.53
C PRO A 51 4.16 5.09 2.82
N GLN A 52 3.58 4.29 1.94
CA GLN A 52 3.89 2.87 1.85
C GLN A 52 5.31 2.66 1.30
N LEU A 53 6.05 1.71 1.85
CA LEU A 53 7.26 1.22 1.20
C LEU A 53 6.88 0.45 -0.08
N SER A 54 7.60 0.71 -1.18
CA SER A 54 7.32 0.08 -2.47
C SER A 54 8.59 -0.16 -3.29
N ASN A 55 8.54 -1.18 -4.16
CA ASN A 55 9.57 -1.44 -5.15
C ASN A 55 8.97 -2.15 -6.37
N TRP A 56 9.64 -2.01 -7.52
CA TRP A 56 9.24 -2.67 -8.76
C TRP A 56 9.79 -4.09 -8.82
N VAL A 57 8.94 -5.03 -9.22
CA VAL A 57 9.27 -6.45 -9.32
C VAL A 57 8.76 -7.03 -10.63
N VAL A 58 9.36 -8.12 -11.06
CA VAL A 58 8.83 -8.96 -12.14
C VAL A 58 8.17 -10.19 -11.50
N LEU A 59 6.91 -10.44 -11.86
CA LEU A 59 6.17 -11.59 -11.35
C LEU A 59 6.32 -12.79 -12.29
N TYR A 60 6.68 -13.92 -11.71
CA TYR A 60 6.56 -15.23 -12.34
C TYR A 60 5.60 -16.10 -11.53
N LEU A 61 4.62 -16.72 -12.18
CA LEU A 61 3.75 -17.74 -11.57
C LEU A 61 3.82 -19.01 -12.40
N ASN A 62 4.14 -20.14 -11.77
CA ASN A 62 4.33 -21.44 -12.44
C ASN A 62 5.30 -21.35 -13.63
N ASP A 63 6.47 -20.73 -13.42
CA ASP A 63 7.52 -20.50 -14.42
C ASP A 63 7.11 -19.65 -15.63
N GLN A 64 5.92 -19.04 -15.61
CA GLN A 64 5.47 -18.13 -16.65
C GLN A 64 5.69 -16.69 -16.22
N TYR A 65 6.07 -15.82 -17.16
CA TYR A 65 6.17 -14.37 -16.94
C TYR A 65 4.77 -13.76 -16.93
N TRP A 66 4.45 -12.96 -15.90
CA TRP A 66 3.15 -12.31 -15.73
C TRP A 66 3.20 -10.79 -15.87
N GLY A 67 4.38 -10.18 -15.83
CA GLY A 67 4.51 -8.74 -15.99
C GLY A 67 5.35 -8.07 -14.92
N ILE A 68 5.36 -6.74 -15.02
CA ILE A 68 5.95 -5.83 -14.04
C ILE A 68 4.86 -5.41 -13.07
N TYR A 69 5.14 -5.52 -11.78
CA TYR A 69 4.23 -5.14 -10.70
C TYR A 69 4.94 -4.20 -9.75
N ASN A 70 4.17 -3.34 -9.09
CA ASN A 70 4.68 -2.60 -7.96
C ASN A 70 4.32 -3.34 -6.68
N LEU A 71 5.33 -3.94 -6.05
CA LEU A 71 5.22 -4.59 -4.76
C LEU A 71 5.22 -3.51 -3.68
N ARG A 72 4.23 -3.54 -2.79
CA ARG A 72 4.09 -2.57 -1.71
C ARG A 72 3.76 -3.19 -0.38
N GLU A 73 4.08 -2.48 0.69
CA GLU A 73 3.51 -2.70 2.01
C GLU A 73 1.98 -2.49 1.99
N SER A 74 1.24 -3.35 2.69
CA SER A 74 -0.20 -3.19 2.92
C SER A 74 -0.47 -2.08 3.94
N THR A 75 -1.43 -1.19 3.67
CA THR A 75 -1.92 -0.24 4.68
C THR A 75 -3.02 -0.88 5.51
N ASP A 76 -2.63 -1.37 6.67
CA ASP A 76 -3.47 -2.06 7.63
C ASP A 76 -3.05 -1.68 9.07
N GLU A 77 -3.56 -2.40 10.07
CA GLU A 77 -3.26 -2.13 11.48
C GLU A 77 -1.77 -2.24 11.79
N ASP A 78 -1.08 -3.23 11.21
CA ASP A 78 0.35 -3.46 11.45
C ASP A 78 1.20 -2.34 10.87
N TYR A 79 0.81 -1.81 9.70
CA TYR A 79 1.43 -0.61 9.13
C TYR A 79 1.31 0.57 10.09
N ILE A 80 0.12 0.85 10.61
CA ILE A 80 -0.06 1.96 11.56
C ILE A 80 0.77 1.74 12.83
N TYR A 81 0.76 0.54 13.40
CA TYR A 81 1.58 0.20 14.58
C TYR A 81 3.06 0.47 14.33
N LYS A 82 3.60 -0.07 13.23
CA LYS A 82 5.04 -0.01 12.89
C LYS A 82 5.51 1.42 12.58
N HIS A 83 4.67 2.22 11.95
CA HIS A 83 5.05 3.55 11.48
C HIS A 83 4.69 4.69 12.44
N THR A 84 3.74 4.48 13.36
CA THR A 84 3.23 5.56 14.23
C THR A 84 3.27 5.23 15.73
N SER A 85 3.43 3.95 16.10
CA SER A 85 3.28 3.47 17.49
C SER A 85 1.91 3.78 18.12
N LEU A 86 0.87 4.05 17.33
CA LEU A 86 -0.50 4.23 17.81
C LEU A 86 -1.17 2.87 17.97
N PHE A 87 -1.69 2.55 19.15
CA PHE A 87 -2.32 1.25 19.43
C PHE A 87 -3.85 1.30 19.51
N ASN A 88 -4.42 2.50 19.55
CA ASN A 88 -5.86 2.72 19.66
C ASN A 88 -6.30 3.72 18.59
N PHE A 89 -6.87 3.20 17.50
CA PHE A 89 -7.37 3.96 16.37
C PHE A 89 -8.43 3.16 15.62
N ASP A 90 -9.28 3.86 14.88
CA ASP A 90 -10.09 3.26 13.82
C ASP A 90 -9.36 3.43 12.49
N LEU A 91 -9.22 2.33 11.72
CA LEU A 91 -8.77 2.38 10.34
C LEU A 91 -9.99 2.26 9.43
N VAL A 92 -10.31 3.34 8.74
CA VAL A 92 -11.53 3.46 7.95
C VAL A 92 -11.19 3.41 6.46
N ARG A 93 -11.89 2.58 5.70
CA ARG A 93 -11.85 2.57 4.25
C ARG A 93 -13.12 3.20 3.70
N LEU A 94 -12.98 4.28 2.94
CA LEU A 94 -14.10 4.89 2.24
C LEU A 94 -14.45 4.07 1.00
N ARG A 95 -15.70 3.66 0.89
CA ARG A 95 -16.27 3.00 -0.29
C ARG A 95 -17.45 3.80 -0.81
N ASN A 96 -17.99 3.39 -1.96
CA ASN A 96 -19.18 4.02 -2.54
C ASN A 96 -20.41 3.90 -1.64
N GLU A 97 -20.48 2.82 -0.85
CA GLU A 97 -21.58 2.54 0.08
C GLU A 97 -21.43 3.27 1.43
N GLY A 98 -20.28 3.89 1.69
CA GLY A 98 -19.95 4.56 2.95
C GLY A 98 -18.61 4.10 3.56
N PRO A 99 -18.32 4.55 4.80
CA PRO A 99 -17.14 4.12 5.54
C PRO A 99 -17.26 2.65 5.95
N ASP A 100 -16.18 1.90 5.76
CA ASP A 100 -16.03 0.50 6.15
C ASP A 100 -14.91 0.38 7.19
N SER A 101 -15.15 -0.36 8.28
CA SER A 101 -14.14 -0.58 9.31
C SER A 101 -13.14 -1.62 8.81
N VAL A 102 -11.90 -1.21 8.64
CA VAL A 102 -10.77 -2.13 8.39
C VAL A 102 -10.22 -2.64 9.73
N PHE A 103 -10.13 -1.75 10.71
CA PHE A 103 -9.71 -2.05 12.08
C PHE A 103 -10.43 -1.12 13.05
N GLY A 104 -10.76 -1.62 14.24
CA GLY A 104 -11.51 -0.86 15.25
C GLY A 104 -13.02 -1.03 15.12
N THR A 105 -13.77 -0.14 15.76
CA THR A 105 -15.24 -0.25 15.92
C THR A 105 -16.03 0.88 15.29
N LEU A 106 -15.37 1.93 14.80
CA LEU A 106 -15.99 3.19 14.30
C LEU A 106 -16.81 3.94 15.35
N THR A 107 -16.81 3.51 16.61
CA THR A 107 -17.68 4.08 17.65
C THR A 107 -17.38 5.55 17.92
N GLU A 108 -16.11 5.96 17.87
CA GLU A 108 -15.74 7.36 18.02
C GLU A 108 -15.90 8.14 16.71
N TRP A 109 -15.67 7.50 15.56
CA TRP A 109 -15.93 8.07 14.25
C TRP A 109 -17.40 8.48 14.07
N ASP A 110 -18.33 7.61 14.44
CA ASP A 110 -19.78 7.84 14.32
C ASP A 110 -20.29 8.98 15.21
N LYS A 111 -19.56 9.33 16.28
CA LYS A 111 -19.91 10.48 17.15
C LYS A 111 -19.49 11.82 16.56
N MET A 112 -18.68 11.84 15.49
CA MET A 112 -18.22 13.08 14.86
C MET A 112 -19.25 13.69 13.91
N PHE A 113 -20.36 12.98 13.65
CA PHE A 113 -21.44 13.36 12.74
C PHE A 113 -22.81 13.29 13.44
#